data_AF-A0A0J5WM84-F1
#
_entry.id   AF-A0A0J5WM84-F1
#
_cell.length_a   1.000
_cell.length_b   1.000
_cell.length_c   1.000
_cell.angle_alpha   90.00
_cell.angle_beta   90.00
_cell.angle_gamma   90.00
#
_symmetry.space_group_name_H-M   'P 1'
#
loop_
_entity.id
_entity.type
_entity.pdbx_description
1 polymer ?
#
loop_
_entity_poly.entity_id
_entity_poly.type
_entity_poly.pdbx_seq_one_letter_code
_entity_poly.pdbx_strand_id
1 'polypeptide(L)'
;MREVRWASLEGDGVEHLTFDRSGGGIVVESAVVGQRYGRAYGLAYRVECDPQWRVTYAVLKVMGGGTLELRGDGAGHWHDGAGRALPELDGCIDIDIAATPFTNSLPIGRLGLARGERRPIDVAYISTPDLKVTPVKQAYACIEPGRRYRYEGIFRNFTAEMDIDDDGLVVDYETLFRRLPAPTLR
;
A
#
# COMPACT_ATOMS: atom_id res chain seq x y z
N MET A 1 6.37 -16.98 -3.85
CA MET A 1 5.09 -16.63 -3.20
C MET A 1 5.19 -16.77 -1.69
N ARG A 2 4.82 -15.72 -0.97
CA ARG A 2 4.81 -15.59 0.49
C ARG A 2 3.42 -15.14 0.95
N GLU A 3 2.99 -15.61 2.11
CA GLU A 3 1.72 -15.20 2.72
C GLU A 3 1.97 -14.40 3.98
N VAL A 4 1.25 -13.30 4.15
CA VAL A 4 1.31 -12.45 5.34
C VAL A 4 -0.10 -12.01 5.73
N ARG A 5 -0.28 -11.74 7.01
CA ARG A 5 -1.54 -11.25 7.56
C ARG A 5 -1.28 -10.08 8.47
N TRP A 6 -2.15 -9.08 8.47
CA TRP A 6 -2.09 -7.97 9.40
C TRP A 6 -3.40 -7.85 10.16
N ALA A 7 -3.30 -7.49 11.44
CA ALA A 7 -4.42 -6.98 12.20
C ALA A 7 -4.36 -5.46 12.22
N SER A 8 -5.53 -4.81 12.11
CA SER A 8 -5.65 -3.39 12.42
C SER A 8 -5.58 -3.20 13.94
N LEU A 9 -4.96 -2.12 14.39
CA LEU A 9 -4.92 -1.70 15.79
C LEU A 9 -5.98 -0.63 16.10
N GLU A 10 -6.62 -0.06 15.08
CA GLU A 10 -7.71 0.91 15.19
C GLU A 10 -9.11 0.26 15.19
N GLY A 11 -9.18 -1.06 15.10
CA GLY A 11 -10.44 -1.81 15.06
C GLY A 11 -10.26 -3.31 14.79
N ASP A 12 -11.37 -4.03 14.65
CA ASP A 12 -11.38 -5.50 14.49
C ASP A 12 -11.07 -5.97 13.05
N GLY A 13 -10.18 -5.25 12.35
CA GLY A 13 -9.83 -5.54 10.95
C GLY A 13 -8.73 -6.57 10.79
N VAL A 14 -8.82 -7.38 9.74
CA VAL A 14 -7.78 -8.34 9.34
C VAL A 14 -7.58 -8.34 7.84
N GLU A 15 -6.31 -8.44 7.44
CA GLU A 15 -5.88 -8.63 6.07
C GLU A 15 -5.20 -9.99 5.91
N HIS A 16 -5.43 -10.64 4.78
CA HIS A 16 -4.62 -11.75 4.28
C HIS A 16 -4.13 -11.40 2.88
N LEU A 17 -2.81 -11.45 2.70
CA LEU A 17 -2.14 -11.04 1.47
C LEU A 17 -1.16 -12.12 1.00
N THR A 18 -1.22 -12.42 -0.29
CA THR A 18 -0.20 -13.16 -1.02
C THR A 18 0.74 -12.16 -1.70
N PHE A 19 2.04 -12.39 -1.59
CA PHE A 19 3.09 -11.59 -2.19
C PHE A 19 3.97 -12.50 -3.03
N ASP A 20 4.06 -12.24 -4.34
CA ASP A 20 4.94 -12.97 -5.23
C ASP A 20 5.89 -12.03 -5.97
N ARG A 21 7.18 -12.17 -5.70
CA ARG A 21 8.27 -11.45 -6.35
C ARG A 21 9.04 -12.39 -7.28
N SER A 22 8.31 -13.08 -8.15
CA SER A 22 8.86 -13.99 -9.15
C SER A 22 8.70 -13.40 -10.56
N GLY A 23 9.36 -13.98 -11.56
CA GLY A 23 9.05 -13.69 -12.97
C GLY A 23 9.38 -12.27 -13.48
N GLY A 24 10.20 -11.49 -12.77
CA GLY A 24 10.56 -10.14 -13.20
C GLY A 24 9.50 -9.09 -12.89
N GLY A 25 8.74 -9.26 -11.81
CA GLY A 25 7.81 -8.27 -11.28
C GLY A 25 7.41 -8.58 -9.84
N ILE A 26 6.41 -7.86 -9.36
CA ILE A 26 5.76 -8.12 -8.07
C ILE A 26 4.26 -8.23 -8.32
N VAL A 27 3.65 -9.30 -7.83
CA VAL A 27 2.20 -9.50 -7.85
C VAL A 27 1.72 -9.68 -6.42
N VAL A 28 0.68 -8.93 -6.08
CA VAL A 28 0.04 -8.97 -4.76
C VAL A 28 -1.44 -9.19 -4.93
N GLU A 29 -2.00 -10.11 -4.16
CA GLU A 29 -3.44 -10.30 -4.04
C GLU A 29 -3.81 -10.31 -2.55
N SER A 30 -4.91 -9.67 -2.20
CA SER A 30 -5.29 -9.52 -0.81
C SER A 30 -6.80 -9.51 -0.60
N ALA A 31 -7.21 -10.00 0.56
CA ALA A 31 -8.54 -9.85 1.11
C ALA A 31 -8.46 -9.15 2.48
N VAL A 32 -9.23 -8.09 2.63
CA VAL A 32 -9.34 -7.29 3.85
C VAL A 32 -10.79 -7.32 4.34
N VAL A 33 -10.98 -7.69 5.60
CA VAL A 33 -12.19 -7.41 6.35
C VAL A 33 -11.85 -6.28 7.31
N GLY A 34 -12.53 -5.14 7.20
CA GLY A 34 -12.17 -3.95 7.95
C GLY A 34 -13.37 -3.08 8.30
N GLN A 35 -13.07 -2.02 9.04
CA GLN A 35 -14.04 -0.97 9.35
C GLN A 35 -13.39 0.39 9.20
N ARG A 36 -14.15 1.37 8.72
CA ARG A 36 -13.70 2.76 8.70
C ARG A 36 -14.88 3.71 8.78
N TYR A 37 -14.71 4.79 9.55
CA TYR A 37 -15.78 5.77 9.80
C TYR A 37 -17.11 5.13 10.25
N GLY A 38 -17.03 4.09 11.10
CA GLY A 38 -18.19 3.34 11.60
C GLY A 38 -18.86 2.40 10.58
N ARG A 39 -18.27 2.20 9.40
CA ARG A 39 -18.79 1.30 8.35
C ARG A 39 -17.87 0.09 8.18
N ALA A 40 -18.40 -1.11 8.39
CA ALA A 40 -17.72 -2.35 8.04
C ALA A 40 -17.69 -2.54 6.52
N TYR A 41 -16.62 -3.14 6.00
CA TYR A 41 -16.47 -3.48 4.60
C TYR A 41 -15.62 -4.74 4.40
N GLY A 42 -15.86 -5.40 3.27
CA GLY A 42 -14.94 -6.38 2.70
C GLY A 42 -14.30 -5.78 1.45
N LEU A 43 -12.98 -5.88 1.32
CA LEU A 43 -12.20 -5.42 0.17
C LEU A 43 -11.36 -6.59 -0.34
N ALA A 44 -11.40 -6.83 -1.65
CA ALA A 44 -10.40 -7.64 -2.33
C ALA A 44 -9.60 -6.74 -3.27
N TYR A 45 -8.28 -6.92 -3.35
CA TYR A 45 -7.47 -6.17 -4.30
C TYR A 45 -6.34 -6.98 -4.90
N ARG A 46 -5.90 -6.55 -6.07
CA ARG A 46 -4.68 -7.01 -6.74
C ARG A 46 -3.85 -5.82 -7.15
N VAL A 47 -2.54 -5.89 -6.92
CA VAL A 47 -1.56 -4.88 -7.34
C VAL A 47 -0.44 -5.60 -8.09
N GLU A 48 -0.04 -5.04 -9.23
CA GLU A 48 1.13 -5.49 -9.99
C GLU A 48 2.13 -4.36 -10.10
N CYS A 49 3.40 -4.70 -9.92
CA CYS A 49 4.50 -3.78 -10.05
C CYS A 49 5.59 -4.38 -10.95
N ASP A 50 6.38 -3.51 -11.54
CA ASP A 50 7.64 -3.90 -12.18
C ASP A 50 8.73 -4.26 -11.13
N PRO A 51 9.93 -4.74 -11.54
CA PRO A 51 11.00 -5.09 -10.60
C PRO A 51 11.49 -3.92 -9.73
N GLN A 52 11.21 -2.68 -10.11
CA GLN A 52 11.59 -1.46 -9.40
C GLN A 52 10.46 -0.92 -8.51
N TRP A 53 9.47 -1.76 -8.19
CA TRP A 53 8.32 -1.42 -7.34
C TRP A 53 7.40 -0.34 -7.91
N ARG A 54 7.50 -0.03 -9.20
CA ARG A 54 6.60 0.94 -9.84
C ARG A 54 5.30 0.23 -10.20
N VAL A 55 4.18 0.77 -9.73
CA VAL A 55 2.87 0.15 -9.92
C VAL A 55 2.45 0.29 -11.38
N THR A 56 2.12 -0.83 -12.01
CA THR A 56 1.65 -0.89 -13.41
C THR A 56 0.17 -1.22 -13.49
N TYR A 57 -0.37 -1.90 -12.47
CA TYR A 57 -1.78 -2.26 -12.40
C TYR A 57 -2.27 -2.31 -10.96
N ALA A 58 -3.49 -1.84 -10.72
CA ALA A 58 -4.19 -2.06 -9.47
C ALA A 58 -5.70 -2.23 -9.72
N VAL A 59 -6.31 -3.22 -9.09
CA VAL A 59 -7.76 -3.40 -9.07
C VAL A 59 -8.24 -3.63 -7.64
N LEU A 60 -9.29 -2.92 -7.24
CA LEU A 60 -9.88 -2.97 -5.92
C LEU A 60 -11.38 -3.21 -6.04
N LYS A 61 -11.91 -4.19 -5.31
CA LYS A 61 -13.32 -4.53 -5.25
C LYS A 61 -13.84 -4.46 -3.82
N VAL A 62 -14.79 -3.58 -3.57
CA VAL A 62 -15.55 -3.60 -2.31
C VAL A 62 -16.73 -4.56 -2.45
N MET A 63 -16.89 -5.46 -1.49
CA MET A 63 -17.99 -6.43 -1.47
C MET A 63 -19.33 -5.71 -1.37
N GLY A 64 -20.24 -6.02 -2.30
CA GLY A 64 -21.51 -5.30 -2.43
C GLY A 64 -21.38 -3.84 -2.91
N GLY A 65 -20.17 -3.39 -3.25
CA GLY A 65 -19.86 -2.02 -3.64
C GLY A 65 -19.20 -1.89 -5.01
N GLY A 66 -18.47 -0.78 -5.20
CA GLY A 66 -17.81 -0.44 -6.45
C GLY A 66 -16.56 -1.28 -6.75
N THR A 67 -16.07 -1.13 -7.98
CA THR A 67 -14.76 -1.60 -8.43
C THR A 67 -13.97 -0.42 -8.92
N LEU A 68 -12.71 -0.31 -8.51
CA LEU A 68 -11.74 0.65 -9.04
C LEU A 68 -10.66 -0.14 -9.78
N GLU A 69 -10.33 0.29 -10.99
CA GLU A 69 -9.22 -0.25 -11.77
C GLU A 69 -8.34 0.91 -12.24
N LEU A 70 -7.03 0.78 -12.02
CA LEU A 70 -6.01 1.74 -12.36
C LEU A 70 -4.90 1.05 -13.14
N ARG A 71 -4.43 1.72 -14.20
CA ARG A 71 -3.32 1.29 -15.07
C ARG A 71 -2.26 2.38 -15.07
N GLY A 72 -1.07 2.04 -14.59
CA GLY A 72 0.07 2.94 -14.52
C GLY A 72 1.12 2.59 -15.58
N ASP A 73 1.84 3.59 -16.06
CA ASP A 73 3.00 3.40 -16.96
C ASP A 73 4.34 3.27 -16.19
N GLY A 74 4.30 3.39 -14.86
CA GLY A 74 5.48 3.44 -14.00
C GLY A 74 6.28 4.76 -14.09
N ALA A 75 5.87 5.70 -14.94
CA ALA A 75 6.48 7.03 -15.09
C ALA A 75 5.62 8.15 -14.51
N GLY A 76 4.48 7.80 -13.91
CA GLY A 76 3.61 8.73 -13.20
C GLY A 76 2.36 9.12 -13.97
N HIS A 77 2.03 8.44 -15.06
CA HIS A 77 0.77 8.64 -15.78
C HIS A 77 -0.17 7.47 -15.54
N TRP A 78 -1.43 7.80 -15.25
CA TRP A 78 -2.44 6.83 -14.88
C TRP A 78 -3.64 6.88 -15.81
N HIS A 79 -4.24 5.71 -16.01
CA HIS A 79 -5.51 5.55 -16.69
C HIS A 79 -6.46 4.74 -15.82
N ASP A 80 -7.76 4.96 -15.99
CA ASP A 80 -8.77 4.08 -15.40
C ASP A 80 -8.94 2.77 -16.19
N GLY A 81 -9.81 1.88 -15.70
CA GLY A 81 -10.12 0.60 -16.38
C GLY A 81 -10.77 0.74 -17.77
N ALA A 82 -11.29 1.93 -18.12
CA ALA A 82 -11.81 2.23 -19.46
C ALA A 82 -10.75 2.86 -20.39
N GLY A 83 -9.51 3.04 -19.90
CA GLY A 83 -8.42 3.64 -20.65
C GLY A 83 -8.49 5.17 -20.72
N ARG A 84 -9.28 5.83 -19.86
CA ARG A 84 -9.30 7.30 -19.78
C ARG A 84 -8.15 7.77 -18.90
N ALA A 85 -7.38 8.76 -19.38
CA ALA A 85 -6.30 9.35 -18.62
C ALA A 85 -6.81 10.06 -17.35
N LEU A 86 -6.02 9.99 -16.28
CA LEU A 86 -6.26 10.59 -14.97
C LEU A 86 -5.18 11.65 -14.69
N PRO A 87 -5.21 12.81 -15.39
CA PRO A 87 -4.16 13.83 -15.28
C PRO A 87 -4.03 14.43 -13.87
N GLU A 88 -5.06 14.30 -13.03
CA GLU A 88 -4.98 14.67 -11.61
C GLU A 88 -3.99 13.82 -10.81
N LEU A 89 -3.54 12.68 -11.34
CA LEU A 89 -2.56 11.80 -10.72
C LEU A 89 -1.15 11.95 -11.33
N ASP A 90 -0.95 12.87 -12.28
CA ASP A 90 0.33 13.03 -12.96
C ASP A 90 1.47 13.25 -11.95
N GLY A 91 2.51 12.42 -12.08
CA GLY A 91 3.68 12.39 -11.19
C GLY A 91 3.55 11.48 -9.97
N CYS A 92 2.36 10.94 -9.66
CA CYS A 92 2.22 9.89 -8.65
C CYS A 92 2.77 8.57 -9.20
N ILE A 93 3.78 7.99 -8.57
CA ILE A 93 4.31 6.66 -8.98
C ILE A 93 3.69 5.54 -8.15
N ASP A 94 3.47 5.80 -6.86
CA ASP A 94 2.92 4.82 -5.92
C ASP A 94 1.42 5.07 -5.71
N ILE A 95 0.73 4.01 -5.28
CA ILE A 95 -0.61 4.09 -4.70
C ILE A 95 -0.53 3.95 -3.17
N ASP A 96 -1.49 4.50 -2.45
CA ASP A 96 -1.68 4.25 -1.00
C ASP A 96 -3.12 3.81 -0.77
N ILE A 97 -3.29 2.54 -0.43
CA ILE A 97 -4.61 1.98 -0.12
C ILE A 97 -4.79 2.08 1.38
N ALA A 98 -5.74 2.91 1.80
CA ALA A 98 -5.90 3.25 3.20
C ALA A 98 -6.22 2.09 4.15
N ALA A 99 -6.61 0.93 3.61
CA ALA A 99 -6.98 -0.26 4.36
C ALA A 99 -5.81 -1.21 4.66
N THR A 100 -4.60 -0.93 4.17
CA THR A 100 -3.49 -1.89 4.25
C THR A 100 -2.14 -1.20 4.47
N PRO A 101 -1.25 -1.78 5.30
CA PRO A 101 0.13 -1.34 5.40
C PRO A 101 1.00 -1.79 4.22
N PHE A 102 0.52 -2.71 3.36
CA PHE A 102 1.30 -3.21 2.22
C PHE A 102 1.79 -2.08 1.33
N THR A 103 0.94 -1.08 1.06
CA THR A 103 1.27 -0.01 0.13
C THR A 103 2.42 0.90 0.59
N ASN A 104 2.81 0.85 1.87
CA ASN A 104 4.03 1.49 2.34
C ASN A 104 5.32 0.82 1.82
N SER A 105 5.24 -0.46 1.47
CA SER A 105 6.36 -1.22 0.90
C SER A 105 6.76 -0.70 -0.50
N LEU A 106 5.80 -0.12 -1.25
CA LEU A 106 6.01 0.40 -2.60
C LEU A 106 7.08 1.51 -2.64
N PRO A 107 6.91 2.66 -1.95
CA PRO A 107 7.92 3.70 -1.92
C PRO A 107 9.20 3.25 -1.21
N ILE A 108 9.12 2.39 -0.18
CA ILE A 108 10.33 1.88 0.50
C ILE A 108 11.20 1.08 -0.48
N GLY A 109 10.61 0.16 -1.22
CA GLY A 109 11.30 -0.66 -2.21
C GLY A 109 11.79 0.14 -3.42
N ARG A 110 11.02 1.16 -3.84
CA ARG A 110 11.35 2.00 -4.99
C ARG A 110 12.45 3.03 -4.71
N LEU A 111 12.43 3.66 -3.54
CA LEU A 111 13.28 4.82 -3.24
C LEU A 111 14.69 4.43 -2.80
N GLY A 112 14.88 3.25 -2.18
CA GLY A 112 16.20 2.77 -1.77
C GLY A 112 16.94 3.74 -0.84
N LEU A 113 16.22 4.41 0.06
CA LEU A 113 16.71 5.54 0.87
C LEU A 113 17.90 5.14 1.75
N ALA A 114 18.93 5.99 1.77
CA ALA A 114 20.06 5.85 2.69
C ALA A 114 19.66 6.24 4.12
N ARG A 115 20.44 5.79 5.12
CA ARG A 115 20.19 6.15 6.53
C ARG A 115 20.13 7.68 6.70
N GLY A 116 19.07 8.17 7.33
CA GLY A 116 18.82 9.59 7.56
C GLY A 116 18.26 10.34 6.35
N GLU A 117 18.19 9.72 5.17
CA GLU A 117 17.57 10.35 4.00
C GLU A 117 16.06 10.44 4.20
N ARG A 118 15.51 11.59 3.80
CA ARG A 118 14.07 11.86 3.76
C ARG A 118 13.67 12.25 2.35
N ARG A 119 12.59 11.66 1.84
CA ARG A 119 12.06 11.93 0.50
C ARG A 119 10.55 12.21 0.54
N PRO A 120 10.11 13.44 0.19
CA PRO A 120 8.72 13.72 -0.12
C PRO A 120 8.32 13.06 -1.45
N ILE A 121 7.07 12.59 -1.52
CA ILE A 121 6.48 11.99 -2.71
C ILE A 121 5.01 12.41 -2.83
N ASP A 122 4.51 12.43 -4.06
CA ASP A 122 3.09 12.48 -4.37
C ASP A 122 2.60 11.04 -4.63
N VAL A 123 1.44 10.69 -4.05
CA VAL A 123 0.91 9.33 -4.05
C VAL A 123 -0.57 9.36 -4.42
N ALA A 124 -1.01 8.41 -5.25
CA ALA A 124 -2.42 8.19 -5.55
C ALA A 124 -3.09 7.50 -4.35
N TYR A 125 -3.63 8.30 -3.43
CA TYR A 125 -4.32 7.80 -2.24
C TYR A 125 -5.72 7.30 -2.59
N ILE A 126 -6.02 6.07 -2.17
CA ILE A 126 -7.28 5.38 -2.41
C ILE A 126 -8.00 5.21 -1.08
N SER A 127 -9.10 5.95 -0.94
CA SER A 127 -9.98 5.84 0.22
C SER A 127 -10.77 4.53 0.24
N THR A 128 -11.06 4.04 1.44
CA THR A 128 -11.89 2.84 1.67
C THR A 128 -13.01 3.18 2.66
N PRO A 129 -14.25 2.69 2.46
CA PRO A 129 -14.69 1.81 1.37
C PRO A 129 -15.10 2.55 0.08
N ASP A 130 -14.96 3.88 0.00
CA ASP A 130 -15.57 4.65 -1.09
C ASP A 130 -14.80 4.59 -2.43
N LEU A 131 -13.57 4.07 -2.44
CA LEU A 131 -12.70 3.91 -3.62
C LEU A 131 -12.42 5.22 -4.39
N LYS A 132 -12.52 6.37 -3.71
CA LYS A 132 -12.09 7.65 -4.28
C LYS A 132 -10.56 7.73 -4.31
N VAL A 133 -10.02 8.09 -5.46
CA VAL A 133 -8.59 8.32 -5.69
C VAL A 133 -8.30 9.83 -5.65
N THR A 134 -7.28 10.24 -4.92
CA THR A 134 -6.83 11.63 -4.84
C THR A 134 -5.30 11.70 -4.69
N PRO A 135 -4.62 12.64 -5.36
CA PRO A 135 -3.19 12.87 -5.11
C PRO A 135 -3.00 13.44 -3.71
N VAL A 136 -2.06 12.90 -2.95
CA VAL A 136 -1.69 13.42 -1.63
C VAL A 136 -0.17 13.45 -1.46
N LYS A 137 0.30 14.41 -0.65
CA LYS A 137 1.72 14.51 -0.27
C LYS A 137 2.04 13.62 0.94
N GLN A 138 3.10 12.84 0.80
CA GLN A 138 3.67 12.01 1.86
C GLN A 138 5.19 12.22 1.92
N ALA A 139 5.83 11.74 2.97
CA ALA A 139 7.27 11.56 2.97
C ALA A 139 7.67 10.28 3.69
N TYR A 140 8.80 9.72 3.28
CA TYR A 140 9.46 8.61 3.96
C TYR A 140 10.85 9.05 4.38
N ALA A 141 11.22 8.71 5.62
CA ALA A 141 12.57 8.88 6.12
C ALA A 141 13.14 7.53 6.56
N CYS A 142 14.35 7.20 6.13
CA CYS A 142 15.02 5.97 6.50
C CYS A 142 15.71 6.13 7.85
N ILE A 143 15.24 5.40 8.87
CA ILE A 143 15.87 5.38 10.19
C ILE A 143 17.00 4.34 10.18
N GLU A 144 16.71 3.16 9.65
CA GLU A 144 17.65 2.05 9.48
C GLU A 144 17.39 1.36 8.13
N PRO A 145 18.36 1.40 7.20
CA PRO A 145 18.20 0.80 5.87
C PRO A 145 17.81 -0.67 5.96
N GLY A 146 16.78 -1.04 5.19
CA GLY A 146 16.27 -2.42 5.14
C GLY A 146 15.53 -2.89 6.41
N ARG A 147 15.31 -2.01 7.39
CA ARG A 147 14.69 -2.42 8.66
C ARG A 147 13.65 -1.47 9.22
N ARG A 148 13.91 -0.16 9.29
CA ARG A 148 13.04 0.80 9.98
C ARG A 148 12.93 2.12 9.25
N TYR A 149 11.69 2.58 9.08
CA TYR A 149 11.35 3.81 8.36
C TYR A 149 10.34 4.64 9.15
N ARG A 150 10.35 5.94 8.92
CA ARG A 150 9.31 6.86 9.37
C ARG A 150 8.45 7.25 8.18
N TYR A 151 7.15 7.10 8.35
CA TYR A 151 6.13 7.62 7.46
C TYR A 151 5.65 8.99 7.94
N GLU A 152 5.44 9.91 6.99
CA GLU A 152 4.83 11.21 7.23
C GLU A 152 3.66 11.43 6.26
N GLY A 153 2.44 11.42 6.79
CA GLY A 153 1.24 11.80 6.07
C GLY A 153 1.07 13.31 6.11
N ILE A 154 1.82 14.04 5.28
CA ILE A 154 1.88 15.52 5.28
C ILE A 154 0.47 16.13 5.20
N PHE A 155 -0.39 15.58 4.34
CA PHE A 155 -1.76 16.06 4.14
C PHE A 155 -2.67 15.97 5.37
N ARG A 156 -2.32 15.11 6.35
CA ARG A 156 -3.13 14.85 7.55
C ARG A 156 -2.36 15.10 8.86
N ASN A 157 -1.17 15.72 8.76
CA ASN A 157 -0.28 15.99 9.89
C ASN A 157 -0.09 14.76 10.81
N PHE A 158 0.20 13.61 10.20
CA PHE A 158 0.40 12.33 10.90
C PHE A 158 1.80 11.80 10.66
N THR A 159 2.37 11.17 11.68
CA THR A 159 3.68 10.51 11.61
C THR A 159 3.62 9.21 12.39
N ALA A 160 4.23 8.17 11.85
CA ALA A 160 4.41 6.88 12.51
C ALA A 160 5.70 6.23 12.04
N GLU A 161 6.33 5.46 12.92
CA GLU A 161 7.43 4.59 12.53
C GLU A 161 6.91 3.20 12.16
N MET A 162 7.63 2.54 11.26
CA MET A 162 7.35 1.17 10.87
C MET A 162 8.63 0.36 10.78
N ASP A 163 8.55 -0.88 11.24
CA ASP A 163 9.54 -1.91 10.98
C ASP A 163 9.11 -2.71 9.74
N ILE A 164 10.08 -3.10 8.92
CA ILE A 164 9.89 -3.95 7.74
C ILE A 164 10.73 -5.23 7.86
N ASP A 165 10.43 -6.22 7.04
CA ASP A 165 11.28 -7.40 6.86
C ASP A 165 12.15 -7.33 5.61
N ASP A 166 12.89 -8.40 5.34
CA ASP A 166 13.85 -8.52 4.24
C ASP A 166 13.20 -8.40 2.84
N ASP A 167 11.88 -8.62 2.71
CA ASP A 167 11.16 -8.40 1.45
C ASP A 167 10.66 -6.95 1.31
N GLY A 168 10.84 -6.12 2.34
CA GLY A 168 10.30 -4.76 2.41
C GLY A 168 8.88 -4.69 2.94
N LEU A 169 8.31 -5.81 3.43
CA LEU A 169 6.93 -5.85 3.91
C LEU A 169 6.86 -5.42 5.37
N VAL A 170 5.84 -4.62 5.70
CA VAL A 170 5.61 -4.09 7.05
C VAL A 170 5.43 -5.21 8.08
N VAL A 171 6.12 -5.08 9.22
CA VAL A 171 6.05 -5.98 10.38
C VAL A 171 5.19 -5.35 11.47
N ASP A 172 5.53 -4.14 11.88
CA ASP A 172 4.81 -3.36 12.88
C ASP A 172 4.76 -1.92 12.37
N TYR A 173 3.57 -1.35 12.35
CA TYR A 173 3.33 0.03 11.97
C TYR A 173 2.69 0.69 13.17
N GLU A 174 3.43 1.58 13.83
CA GLU A 174 3.03 2.16 15.11
C GLU A 174 1.57 2.60 15.08
N THR A 175 0.80 2.13 16.07
CA THR A 175 -0.62 2.42 16.32
C THR A 175 -1.63 2.03 15.25
N LEU A 176 -1.22 1.62 14.03
CA LEU A 176 -2.16 1.33 12.93
C LEU A 176 -2.28 -0.16 12.62
N PHE A 177 -1.17 -0.87 12.49
CA PHE A 177 -1.17 -2.26 12.01
C PHE A 177 -0.08 -3.10 12.66
N ARG A 178 -0.37 -4.39 12.87
CA ARG A 178 0.62 -5.37 13.30
C ARG A 178 0.52 -6.63 12.46
N ARG A 179 1.67 -7.14 12.00
CA ARG A 179 1.74 -8.42 11.31
C ARG A 179 1.44 -9.55 12.28
N LEU A 180 0.50 -10.42 11.90
CA LEU A 180 0.16 -11.61 12.64
C LEU A 180 1.20 -12.72 12.40
N PRO A 181 1.45 -13.60 13.38
CA PRO A 181 2.31 -14.75 13.18
C PRO A 181 1.73 -15.68 12.11
N ALA A 182 2.61 -16.45 11.47
CA ALA A 182 2.18 -17.50 10.57
C ALA A 182 1.26 -18.49 11.32
N PRO A 183 0.21 -19.04 10.66
CA PRO A 183 -0.63 -20.05 11.27
C PRO A 183 0.24 -21.21 11.75
N THR A 184 0.12 -21.57 13.04
CA THR A 184 0.77 -22.78 13.54
C THR A 184 0.00 -23.97 13.00
N LEU A 185 0.67 -24.86 12.27
CA LEU A 185 0.12 -26.17 11.93
C LEU A 185 -0.17 -26.89 13.25
N ARG A 186 -1.43 -27.28 13.47
CA ARG A 186 -1.83 -28.13 14.59
C ARG A 186 -1.65 -29.59 14.23
#